data_AF-A0A2S9XYD3-F1
#
_entry.id   AF-A0A2S9XYD3-F1
#
_cell.length_a   1.000
_cell.length_b   1.000
_cell.length_c   1.000
_cell.angle_alpha   90.00
_cell.angle_beta   90.00
_cell.angle_gamma   90.00
#
_symmetry.space_group_name_H-M   'P 1'
#
loop_
_entity.id
_entity.type
_entity.pdbx_description
1 polymer ?
#
loop_
_entity_poly.entity_id
_entity_poly.type
_entity_poly.pdbx_seq_one_letter_code
_entity_poly.pdbx_strand_id
1 'polypeptide(L)'
;MSFRALLLPCLLLSVACDGDEKAKSSGEPTAEAKAPEKPVDAGKQGEATKAMDAIATVAPDMRPALATAAIVEIDKAALPPSLVEGLEAITESDPDMHEALLAKSLFENPGLLNEVCGSDAKALMQSLATMDPAGRDAALWKGCNMERHGVMTEADRAGSDPLLALVAHMVFIHLSKTRTLSSEERSLLTTMMLEVEASP
;
A
#
# COMPACT_ATOMS: atom_id res chain seq x y z
N MET A 1 42.73 36.02 -21.82
CA MET A 1 43.32 37.10 -20.99
C MET A 1 42.62 37.08 -19.65
N SER A 2 43.38 36.83 -18.57
CA SER A 2 42.91 36.76 -17.18
C SER A 2 42.60 38.14 -16.62
N PHE A 3 41.59 38.25 -15.74
CA PHE A 3 41.55 39.26 -14.69
C PHE A 3 40.99 38.66 -13.39
N ARG A 4 41.87 38.55 -12.39
CA ARG A 4 41.56 38.43 -10.96
C ARG A 4 41.59 39.85 -10.36
N ALA A 5 40.68 40.16 -9.45
CA ALA A 5 40.86 41.02 -8.26
C ALA A 5 39.53 41.01 -7.47
N LEU A 6 39.44 40.36 -6.30
CA LEU A 6 39.75 40.87 -4.95
C LEU A 6 39.08 42.22 -4.64
N LEU A 7 38.20 42.24 -3.62
CA LEU A 7 38.31 43.10 -2.43
C LEU A 7 37.11 42.91 -1.48
N LEU A 8 37.37 42.37 -0.29
CA LEU A 8 36.63 42.68 0.95
C LEU A 8 37.10 44.07 1.45
N PRO A 9 36.27 44.81 2.20
CA PRO A 9 36.57 44.91 3.63
C PRO A 9 35.35 45.00 4.57
N CYS A 10 35.61 44.58 5.81
CA CYS A 10 34.84 44.79 7.04
C CYS A 10 34.48 46.26 7.31
N LEU A 11 33.53 46.47 8.25
CA LEU A 11 33.28 47.61 9.17
C LEU A 11 31.75 47.66 9.41
N LEU A 12 31.12 47.74 10.59
CA LEU A 12 31.49 48.08 11.97
C LEU A 12 30.44 47.55 12.96
N LEU A 13 30.89 47.46 14.20
CA LEU A 13 30.24 47.08 15.45
C LEU A 13 29.06 47.96 15.91
N SER A 14 28.11 47.30 16.59
CA SER A 14 27.49 47.60 17.90
C SER A 14 26.69 48.88 18.13
N VAL A 15 25.42 48.74 18.56
CA VAL A 15 24.86 49.34 19.80
C VAL A 15 23.71 48.46 20.31
N ALA A 16 23.77 48.09 21.59
CA ALA A 16 22.69 47.50 22.37
C ALA A 16 21.77 48.59 22.94
N CYS A 17 20.46 48.34 22.99
CA CYS A 17 19.53 49.02 23.88
C CYS A 17 18.65 47.96 24.57
N ASP A 18 18.87 47.80 25.86
CA ASP A 18 17.96 47.18 26.82
C ASP A 18 16.67 48.01 26.98
N GLY A 19 15.56 47.33 27.21
CA GLY A 19 14.27 47.93 27.52
C GLY A 19 13.18 46.88 27.76
N ASP A 20 13.03 46.49 29.03
CA ASP A 20 11.97 45.69 29.64
C ASP A 20 10.56 45.92 29.07
N GLU A 21 9.84 44.85 28.71
CA GLU A 21 8.43 44.68 29.12
C GLU A 21 7.98 43.21 29.04
N LYS A 22 7.33 42.76 30.11
CA LYS A 22 6.76 41.41 30.29
C LYS A 22 5.69 41.10 29.25
N ALA A 23 5.81 39.96 28.59
CA ALA A 23 4.65 39.19 28.13
C ALA A 23 4.91 37.69 28.31
N LYS A 24 4.27 37.12 29.34
CA LYS A 24 3.94 35.69 29.38
C LYS A 24 3.16 35.35 28.11
N SER A 25 3.64 34.41 27.33
CA SER A 25 2.78 33.61 26.48
C SER A 25 3.28 32.17 26.50
N SER A 26 2.68 31.39 27.39
CA SER A 26 2.62 29.94 27.27
C SER A 26 1.87 29.63 25.98
N GLY A 27 2.60 29.27 24.93
CA GLY A 27 2.04 28.44 23.86
C GLY A 27 2.11 27.00 24.32
N GLU A 28 1.05 26.51 24.95
CA GLU A 28 0.79 25.08 25.12
C GLU A 28 0.97 24.38 23.75
N PRO A 29 1.62 23.20 23.69
CA PRO A 29 1.47 22.36 22.52
C PRO A 29 0.00 21.97 22.47
N THR A 30 -0.76 22.56 21.55
CA THR A 30 -2.10 22.10 21.20
C THR A 30 -1.94 20.64 20.82
N ALA A 31 -2.32 19.74 21.72
CA ALA A 31 -2.42 18.33 21.43
C ALA A 31 -3.35 18.22 20.21
N GLU A 32 -2.80 17.84 19.06
CA GLU A 32 -3.61 17.41 17.92
C GLU A 32 -4.55 16.34 18.47
N ALA A 33 -5.84 16.67 18.53
CA ALA A 33 -6.86 15.75 18.96
C ALA A 33 -6.74 14.53 18.05
N LYS A 34 -6.29 13.40 18.64
CA LYS A 34 -6.17 12.13 17.96
C LYS A 34 -7.53 11.87 17.28
N ALA A 35 -7.53 11.81 15.95
CA ALA A 35 -8.73 11.54 15.19
C ALA A 35 -9.43 10.32 15.79
N PRO A 36 -10.78 10.33 15.94
CA PRO A 36 -11.50 9.21 16.51
C PRO A 36 -11.14 7.94 15.74
N GLU A 37 -10.76 6.90 16.47
CA GLU A 37 -10.35 5.62 15.92
C GLU A 37 -11.54 5.02 15.14
N LYS A 38 -11.31 4.62 13.89
CA LYS A 38 -12.39 4.09 13.04
C LYS A 38 -12.84 2.74 13.61
N PRO A 39 -14.15 2.45 13.62
CA PRO A 39 -14.63 1.19 14.14
C PRO A 39 -14.19 0.02 13.25
N VAL A 40 -14.05 -1.15 13.87
CA VAL A 40 -14.02 -2.44 13.19
C VAL A 40 -15.46 -2.86 12.89
N ASP A 41 -15.70 -3.39 11.69
CA ASP A 41 -17.01 -3.93 11.30
C ASP A 41 -17.13 -5.37 11.78
N ALA A 42 -17.94 -5.61 12.81
CA ALA A 42 -18.09 -6.93 13.42
C ALA A 42 -18.72 -7.97 12.48
N GLY A 43 -19.53 -7.55 11.50
CA GLY A 43 -20.11 -8.45 10.51
C GLY A 43 -19.01 -8.98 9.58
N LYS A 44 -18.22 -8.05 9.03
CA LYS A 44 -17.08 -8.38 8.15
C LYS A 44 -15.99 -9.17 8.86
N GLN A 45 -15.71 -8.85 10.12
CA GLN A 45 -14.81 -9.66 10.94
C GLN A 45 -15.31 -11.11 11.09
N GLY A 46 -16.62 -11.29 11.33
CA GLY A 46 -17.23 -12.61 11.44
C GLY A 46 -17.16 -13.41 10.14
N GLU A 47 -17.34 -12.75 8.99
CA GLU A 47 -17.17 -13.36 7.66
C GLU A 47 -15.71 -13.71 7.38
N ALA A 48 -14.77 -12.80 7.70
CA ALA A 48 -13.34 -13.04 7.54
C ALA A 48 -12.85 -14.21 8.40
N THR A 49 -13.35 -14.34 9.63
CA THR A 49 -13.03 -15.48 10.51
C THR A 49 -13.47 -16.79 9.88
N LYS A 50 -14.71 -16.88 9.38
CA LYS A 50 -15.22 -18.09 8.71
C LYS A 50 -14.41 -18.43 7.46
N ALA A 51 -14.03 -17.43 6.68
CA ALA A 51 -13.20 -17.62 5.49
C ALA A 51 -11.82 -18.17 5.86
N MET A 52 -11.16 -17.61 6.88
CA MET A 52 -9.87 -18.11 7.36
C MET A 52 -9.95 -19.54 7.91
N ASP A 53 -11.01 -19.86 8.65
CA ASP A 53 -11.25 -21.23 9.12
C ASP A 53 -11.41 -22.21 7.95
N ALA A 54 -12.12 -21.82 6.89
CA ALA A 54 -12.27 -22.64 5.69
C ALA A 54 -10.93 -22.80 4.94
N ILE A 55 -10.19 -21.71 4.74
CA ILE A 55 -8.88 -21.68 4.09
C ILE A 55 -7.88 -22.61 4.79
N ALA A 56 -7.92 -22.69 6.12
CA ALA A 56 -7.04 -23.56 6.90
C ALA A 56 -7.23 -25.06 6.59
N THR A 57 -8.41 -25.45 6.08
CA THR A 57 -8.76 -26.85 5.77
C THR A 57 -8.45 -27.28 4.34
N VAL A 58 -8.11 -26.35 3.45
CA VAL A 58 -7.82 -26.64 2.05
C VAL A 58 -6.33 -26.83 1.79
N ALA A 59 -6.02 -27.40 0.63
CA ALA A 59 -4.65 -27.53 0.14
C ALA A 59 -4.00 -26.14 -0.07
N PRO A 60 -2.68 -25.99 0.19
CA PRO A 60 -2.00 -24.69 0.16
C PRO A 60 -2.15 -23.92 -1.14
N ASP A 61 -2.15 -24.61 -2.28
CA ASP A 61 -2.30 -24.08 -3.63
C ASP A 61 -3.66 -23.41 -3.89
N MET A 62 -4.71 -23.84 -3.19
CA MET A 62 -6.06 -23.24 -3.30
C MET A 62 -6.27 -22.02 -2.39
N ARG A 63 -5.38 -21.80 -1.41
CA ARG A 63 -5.56 -20.76 -0.39
C ARG A 63 -5.58 -19.34 -0.96
N PRO A 64 -4.70 -18.95 -1.90
CA PRO A 64 -4.70 -17.59 -2.44
C PRO A 64 -6.03 -17.27 -3.13
N ALA A 65 -6.49 -18.16 -4.00
CA ALA A 65 -7.75 -18.00 -4.73
C ALA A 65 -8.96 -17.92 -3.78
N LEU A 66 -9.02 -18.75 -2.73
CA LEU A 66 -10.10 -18.67 -1.73
C LEU A 66 -10.03 -17.39 -0.89
N ALA A 67 -8.82 -16.92 -0.55
CA ALA A 67 -8.65 -15.66 0.16
C ALA A 67 -9.10 -14.46 -0.70
N THR A 68 -8.76 -14.47 -1.99
CA THR A 68 -9.28 -13.50 -2.97
C THR A 68 -10.80 -13.50 -3.01
N ALA A 69 -11.42 -14.68 -3.20
CA ALA A 69 -12.87 -14.81 -3.27
C ALA A 69 -13.55 -14.25 -2.01
N ALA A 70 -12.99 -14.56 -0.83
CA ALA A 70 -13.51 -14.07 0.43
C ALA A 70 -13.43 -12.54 0.56
N ILE A 71 -12.31 -11.92 0.16
CA ILE A 71 -12.18 -10.45 0.16
C ILE A 71 -13.21 -9.81 -0.77
N VAL A 72 -13.41 -10.39 -1.96
CA VAL A 72 -14.45 -9.92 -2.88
C VAL A 72 -15.82 -10.07 -2.23
N GLU A 73 -16.17 -11.21 -1.67
CA GLU A 73 -17.48 -11.44 -1.05
C GLU A 73 -17.77 -10.43 0.09
N ILE A 74 -16.79 -10.19 0.96
CA ILE A 74 -16.91 -9.31 2.14
C ILE A 74 -17.03 -7.83 1.74
N ASP A 75 -16.29 -7.40 0.71
CA ASP A 75 -16.09 -5.98 0.40
C ASP A 75 -16.48 -5.56 -1.03
N LYS A 76 -17.12 -6.41 -1.83
CA LYS A 76 -17.49 -6.14 -3.24
C LYS A 76 -18.09 -4.75 -3.45
N ALA A 77 -19.04 -4.38 -2.60
CA ALA A 77 -19.75 -3.10 -2.70
C ALA A 77 -18.90 -1.89 -2.29
N ALA A 78 -17.83 -2.10 -1.52
CA ALA A 78 -16.92 -1.05 -1.09
C ALA A 78 -15.75 -0.86 -2.07
N LEU A 79 -15.37 -1.88 -2.83
CA LEU A 79 -14.24 -1.84 -3.76
C LEU A 79 -14.60 -1.16 -5.09
N PRO A 80 -13.62 -0.55 -5.78
CA PRO A 80 -13.82 -0.10 -7.16
C PRO A 80 -14.21 -1.27 -8.07
N PRO A 81 -15.18 -1.11 -8.99
CA PRO A 81 -15.63 -2.20 -9.87
C PRO A 81 -14.51 -2.87 -10.69
N SER A 82 -13.57 -2.09 -11.19
CA SER A 82 -12.42 -2.59 -11.94
C SER A 82 -11.47 -3.44 -11.08
N LEU A 83 -11.36 -3.12 -9.78
CA LEU A 83 -10.57 -3.92 -8.84
C LEU A 83 -11.27 -5.24 -8.53
N VAL A 84 -12.60 -5.22 -8.39
CA VAL A 84 -13.41 -6.43 -8.25
C VAL A 84 -13.24 -7.33 -9.48
N GLU A 85 -13.34 -6.79 -10.70
CA GLU A 85 -13.13 -7.54 -11.95
C GLU A 85 -11.75 -8.21 -11.98
N GLY A 86 -10.70 -7.48 -11.59
CA GLY A 86 -9.34 -8.02 -11.52
C GLY A 86 -9.19 -9.14 -10.48
N LEU A 87 -9.85 -9.02 -9.33
CA LEU A 87 -9.82 -10.04 -8.27
C LEU A 87 -10.64 -11.28 -8.65
N GLU A 88 -11.84 -11.11 -9.21
CA GLU A 88 -12.70 -12.22 -9.66
C GLU A 88 -12.03 -13.04 -10.77
N ALA A 89 -11.19 -12.40 -11.60
CA ALA A 89 -10.41 -13.08 -12.63
C ALA A 89 -9.54 -14.22 -12.07
N ILE A 90 -8.99 -14.06 -10.87
CA ILE A 90 -8.11 -15.07 -10.22
C ILE A 90 -8.87 -16.39 -10.01
N THR A 91 -10.17 -16.31 -9.75
CA THR A 91 -11.02 -17.47 -9.44
C THR A 91 -11.84 -17.95 -10.62
N GLU A 92 -12.10 -17.08 -11.60
CA GLU A 92 -13.08 -17.34 -12.67
C GLU A 92 -12.48 -17.44 -14.07
N SER A 93 -11.22 -17.02 -14.25
CA SER A 93 -10.55 -17.01 -15.56
C SER A 93 -9.45 -18.06 -15.67
N ASP A 94 -9.05 -18.35 -16.91
CA ASP A 94 -7.84 -19.14 -17.18
C ASP A 94 -6.59 -18.42 -16.63
N PRO A 95 -5.59 -19.15 -16.10
CA PRO A 95 -4.37 -18.57 -15.53
C PRO A 95 -3.66 -17.58 -16.47
N ASP A 96 -3.66 -17.86 -17.77
CA ASP A 96 -3.05 -17.01 -18.80
C ASP A 96 -3.69 -15.60 -18.88
N MET A 97 -4.91 -15.43 -18.36
CA MET A 97 -5.60 -14.13 -18.32
C MET A 97 -5.49 -13.39 -16.98
N HIS A 98 -5.06 -14.06 -15.91
CA HIS A 98 -5.03 -13.47 -14.57
C HIS A 98 -4.16 -12.21 -14.54
N GLU A 99 -2.92 -12.32 -15.03
CA GLU A 99 -1.98 -11.19 -15.06
C GLU A 99 -2.52 -10.02 -15.89
N ALA A 100 -3.14 -10.31 -17.04
CA ALA A 100 -3.68 -9.28 -17.92
C ALA A 100 -4.87 -8.53 -17.31
N LEU A 101 -5.80 -9.25 -16.65
CA LEU A 101 -6.97 -8.66 -16.00
C LEU A 101 -6.59 -7.92 -14.72
N LEU A 102 -5.63 -8.44 -13.94
CA LEU A 102 -5.07 -7.72 -12.80
C LEU A 102 -4.34 -6.45 -13.25
N ALA A 103 -3.49 -6.52 -14.29
CA ALA A 103 -2.83 -5.34 -14.83
C ALA A 103 -3.85 -4.29 -15.31
N LYS A 104 -4.91 -4.71 -16.03
CA LYS A 104 -6.01 -3.83 -16.42
C LYS A 104 -6.62 -3.13 -15.20
N SER A 105 -6.92 -3.88 -14.13
CA SER A 105 -7.49 -3.31 -12.91
C SER A 105 -6.60 -2.23 -12.29
N LEU A 106 -5.27 -2.41 -12.30
CA LEU A 106 -4.33 -1.41 -11.79
C LEU A 106 -4.35 -0.14 -12.64
N PHE A 107 -4.33 -0.29 -13.97
CA PHE A 107 -4.36 0.84 -14.90
C PHE A 107 -5.66 1.65 -14.82
N GLU A 108 -6.78 0.99 -14.52
CA GLU A 108 -8.09 1.63 -14.34
C GLU A 108 -8.24 2.32 -12.97
N ASN A 109 -7.30 2.12 -12.03
CA ASN A 109 -7.30 2.70 -10.69
C ASN A 109 -6.05 3.57 -10.40
N PRO A 110 -5.73 4.59 -11.22
CA PRO A 110 -4.51 5.38 -11.07
C PRO A 110 -4.44 6.16 -9.75
N GLY A 111 -5.59 6.54 -9.18
CA GLY A 111 -5.65 7.22 -7.89
C GLY A 111 -5.15 6.33 -6.74
N LEU A 112 -5.66 5.11 -6.65
CA LEU A 112 -5.22 4.13 -5.65
C LEU A 112 -3.78 3.70 -5.86
N LEU A 113 -3.38 3.52 -7.12
CA LEU A 113 -2.00 3.20 -7.47
C LEU A 113 -1.03 4.30 -7.00
N ASN A 114 -1.38 5.57 -7.16
CA ASN A 114 -0.58 6.69 -6.67
C ASN A 114 -0.56 6.77 -5.13
N GLU A 115 -1.61 6.33 -4.44
CA GLU A 115 -1.64 6.32 -2.98
C GLU A 115 -0.71 5.25 -2.39
N VAL A 116 -0.62 4.09 -3.06
CA VAL A 116 0.31 3.03 -2.72
C VAL A 116 1.73 3.44 -3.13
N CYS A 117 1.96 3.73 -4.41
CA CYS A 117 3.31 3.88 -4.97
C CYS A 117 3.81 5.32 -5.10
N GLY A 118 3.08 6.30 -4.58
CA GLY A 118 3.47 7.70 -4.62
C GLY A 118 3.33 8.36 -5.99
N SER A 119 3.89 9.56 -6.14
CA SER A 119 3.76 10.39 -7.36
C SER A 119 4.37 9.78 -8.61
N ASP A 120 5.33 8.87 -8.44
CA ASP A 120 6.08 8.25 -9.55
C ASP A 120 5.48 6.91 -10.00
N ALA A 121 4.30 6.53 -9.47
CA ALA A 121 3.68 5.25 -9.75
C ALA A 121 3.52 4.96 -11.25
N LYS A 122 3.16 5.97 -12.05
CA LYS A 122 3.05 5.83 -13.51
C LYS A 122 4.41 5.49 -14.16
N ALA A 123 5.47 6.19 -13.77
CA ALA A 123 6.82 5.94 -14.28
C ALA A 123 7.31 4.56 -13.84
N LEU A 124 7.02 4.16 -12.60
CA LEU A 124 7.29 2.82 -12.10
C LEU A 124 6.60 1.76 -12.98
N MET A 125 5.28 1.82 -13.15
CA MET A 125 4.55 0.84 -13.97
C MET A 125 5.06 0.78 -15.42
N GLN A 126 5.40 1.92 -16.00
CA GLN A 126 6.00 1.96 -17.35
C GLN A 126 7.39 1.29 -17.39
N SER A 127 8.20 1.46 -16.35
CA SER A 127 9.53 0.83 -16.28
C SER A 127 9.44 -0.69 -16.11
N LEU A 128 8.41 -1.21 -15.44
CA LEU A 128 8.24 -2.66 -15.24
C LEU A 128 8.04 -3.40 -16.57
N ALA A 129 7.38 -2.77 -17.54
CA ALA A 129 7.15 -3.35 -18.86
C ALA A 129 8.44 -3.65 -19.64
N THR A 130 9.52 -2.91 -19.38
CA THR A 130 10.82 -3.07 -20.03
C THR A 130 11.88 -3.72 -19.13
N MET A 131 11.54 -3.95 -17.87
CA MET A 131 12.41 -4.57 -16.87
C MET A 131 12.40 -6.10 -17.00
N ASP A 132 13.58 -6.69 -16.75
CA ASP A 132 13.73 -8.13 -16.61
C ASP A 132 12.83 -8.67 -15.48
N PRO A 133 12.13 -9.81 -15.66
CA PRO A 133 11.22 -10.35 -14.65
C PRO A 133 11.84 -10.48 -13.26
N ALA A 134 13.12 -10.88 -13.15
CA ALA A 134 13.80 -11.02 -11.87
C ALA A 134 13.97 -9.68 -11.10
N GLY A 135 13.93 -8.54 -11.81
CA GLY A 135 14.00 -7.21 -11.22
C GLY A 135 12.65 -6.59 -10.86
N ARG A 136 11.55 -7.07 -11.45
CA ARG A 136 10.22 -6.44 -11.34
C ARG A 136 9.69 -6.44 -9.92
N ASP A 137 9.81 -7.56 -9.22
CA ASP A 137 9.41 -7.70 -7.83
C ASP A 137 10.16 -6.70 -6.93
N ALA A 138 11.49 -6.61 -7.06
CA ALA A 138 12.29 -5.65 -6.28
C ALA A 138 11.90 -4.19 -6.55
N ALA A 139 11.59 -3.87 -7.82
CA ALA A 139 11.17 -2.54 -8.22
C ALA A 139 9.77 -2.20 -7.71
N LEU A 140 8.82 -3.12 -7.80
CA LEU A 140 7.47 -2.97 -7.22
C LEU A 140 7.56 -2.77 -5.72
N TRP A 141 8.28 -3.65 -5.03
CA TRP A 141 8.43 -3.59 -3.58
C TRP A 141 8.95 -2.23 -3.09
N LYS A 142 10.11 -1.81 -3.62
CA LYS A 142 10.76 -0.56 -3.21
C LYS A 142 10.02 0.66 -3.71
N GLY A 143 9.59 0.63 -4.98
CA GLY A 143 8.88 1.73 -5.63
C GLY A 143 7.51 1.99 -5.01
N CYS A 144 6.88 0.96 -4.45
CA CYS A 144 5.60 1.07 -3.79
C CYS A 144 5.65 1.13 -2.26
N ASN A 145 6.85 1.02 -1.66
CA ASN A 145 7.07 1.00 -0.20
C ASN A 145 6.06 0.10 0.52
N MET A 146 6.02 -1.17 0.12
CA MET A 146 4.97 -2.11 0.51
C MET A 146 4.94 -2.37 2.04
N GLU A 147 6.06 -2.27 2.75
CA GLU A 147 6.08 -2.43 4.23
C GLU A 147 5.30 -1.34 4.97
N ARG A 148 5.13 -0.16 4.37
CA ARG A 148 4.52 1.02 5.01
C ARG A 148 3.16 0.73 5.65
N HIS A 149 2.39 -0.19 5.07
CA HIS A 149 1.03 -0.49 5.47
C HIS A 149 0.92 -1.65 6.48
N GLY A 150 2.03 -2.37 6.72
CA GLY A 150 2.07 -3.51 7.63
C GLY A 150 1.19 -4.69 7.19
N VAL A 151 0.91 -4.79 5.88
CA VAL A 151 0.23 -5.95 5.27
C VAL A 151 1.23 -7.07 4.98
N MET A 152 2.47 -6.69 4.65
CA MET A 152 3.56 -7.58 4.32
C MET A 152 4.91 -7.00 4.80
N THR A 153 5.86 -7.87 5.17
CA THR A 153 7.25 -7.53 5.51
C THR A 153 8.20 -7.95 4.39
N GLU A 154 9.43 -7.43 4.37
CA GLU A 154 10.45 -7.81 3.38
C GLU A 154 10.77 -9.31 3.40
N ALA A 155 10.62 -9.96 4.55
CA ALA A 155 10.82 -11.40 4.69
C ALA A 155 9.74 -12.22 3.94
N ASP A 156 8.53 -11.71 3.81
CA ASP A 156 7.40 -12.39 3.17
C ASP A 156 7.44 -12.28 1.63
N ARG A 157 8.25 -11.34 1.11
CA ARG A 157 8.33 -11.01 -0.31
C ARG A 157 8.68 -12.21 -1.20
N ALA A 158 9.59 -13.07 -0.76
CA ALA A 158 10.10 -14.17 -1.59
C ALA A 158 9.09 -15.29 -1.86
N GLY A 159 7.94 -15.31 -1.18
CA GLY A 159 6.86 -16.27 -1.39
C GLY A 159 5.55 -15.62 -1.81
N SER A 160 5.60 -14.39 -2.34
CA SER A 160 4.41 -13.62 -2.68
C SER A 160 4.42 -13.18 -4.14
N ASP A 161 3.27 -13.32 -4.80
CA ASP A 161 3.04 -12.77 -6.13
C ASP A 161 3.07 -11.22 -6.04
N PRO A 162 3.98 -10.56 -6.77
CA PRO A 162 4.20 -9.13 -6.63
C PRO A 162 3.03 -8.28 -7.15
N LEU A 163 2.26 -8.79 -8.12
CA LEU A 163 1.10 -8.09 -8.67
C LEU A 163 -0.09 -8.17 -7.70
N LEU A 164 -0.33 -9.36 -7.14
CA LEU A 164 -1.32 -9.57 -6.09
C LEU A 164 -0.97 -8.81 -4.82
N ALA A 165 0.32 -8.73 -4.46
CA ALA A 165 0.77 -7.90 -3.36
C ALA A 165 0.39 -6.44 -3.57
N LEU A 166 0.64 -5.87 -4.76
CA LEU A 166 0.24 -4.51 -5.09
C LEU A 166 -1.28 -4.31 -4.99
N VAL A 167 -2.06 -5.23 -5.55
CA VAL A 167 -3.53 -5.20 -5.47
C VAL A 167 -4.02 -5.29 -4.03
N ALA A 168 -3.44 -6.17 -3.20
CA ALA A 168 -3.77 -6.31 -1.78
C ALA A 168 -3.55 -4.99 -1.02
N HIS A 169 -2.48 -4.27 -1.32
CA HIS A 169 -2.20 -2.97 -0.73
C HIS A 169 -3.19 -1.89 -1.19
N MET A 170 -3.60 -1.91 -2.45
CA MET A 170 -4.67 -1.02 -2.94
C MET A 170 -6.00 -1.29 -2.24
N VAL A 171 -6.38 -2.56 -2.10
CA VAL A 171 -7.56 -2.99 -1.32
C VAL A 171 -7.45 -2.50 0.12
N PHE A 172 -6.32 -2.75 0.78
CA PHE A 172 -6.05 -2.33 2.16
C PHE A 172 -6.24 -0.81 2.34
N ILE A 173 -5.56 0.00 1.52
CA ILE A 173 -5.62 1.46 1.62
C ILE A 173 -7.06 1.94 1.39
N HIS A 174 -7.71 1.41 0.35
CA HIS A 174 -9.06 1.81 -0.01
C HIS A 174 -10.06 1.56 1.11
N LEU A 175 -10.08 0.34 1.67
CA LEU A 175 -10.97 -0.04 2.76
C LEU A 175 -10.62 0.70 4.06
N SER A 176 -9.33 0.92 4.33
CA SER A 176 -8.87 1.64 5.52
C SER A 176 -9.30 3.10 5.56
N LYS A 177 -9.77 3.67 4.43
CA LYS A 177 -10.36 5.02 4.41
C LYS A 177 -11.69 5.08 5.16
N THR A 178 -12.47 4.02 5.17
CA THR A 178 -13.83 4.03 5.74
C THR A 178 -13.93 3.29 7.07
N ARG A 179 -13.09 2.28 7.31
CA ARG A 179 -13.14 1.45 8.52
C ARG A 179 -11.77 0.93 8.93
N THR A 180 -11.67 0.37 10.14
CA THR A 180 -10.50 -0.41 10.55
C THR A 180 -10.69 -1.86 10.10
N LEU A 181 -9.66 -2.43 9.46
CA LEU A 181 -9.63 -3.85 9.12
C LEU A 181 -9.19 -4.66 10.35
N SER A 182 -9.94 -5.73 10.62
CA SER A 182 -9.61 -6.72 11.65
C SER A 182 -8.32 -7.50 11.33
N SER A 183 -7.82 -8.25 12.31
CA SER A 183 -6.68 -9.16 12.12
C SER A 183 -6.98 -10.23 11.07
N GLU A 184 -8.20 -10.73 11.02
CA GLU A 184 -8.63 -11.78 10.11
C GLU A 184 -8.69 -11.26 8.67
N GLU A 185 -9.21 -10.05 8.46
CA GLU A 185 -9.24 -9.42 7.13
C GLU A 185 -7.83 -9.11 6.62
N ARG A 186 -6.93 -8.67 7.50
CA ARG A 186 -5.51 -8.52 7.15
C ARG A 186 -4.89 -9.86 6.78
N SER A 187 -5.23 -10.93 7.49
CA SER A 187 -4.73 -12.28 7.20
C SER A 187 -5.24 -12.81 5.85
N LEU A 188 -6.48 -12.49 5.47
CA LEU A 188 -7.00 -12.78 4.14
C LEU A 188 -6.20 -12.04 3.06
N LEU A 189 -5.95 -10.74 3.25
CA LEU A 189 -5.11 -9.97 2.33
C LEU A 189 -3.70 -10.56 2.24
N THR A 190 -3.12 -11.01 3.36
CA THR A 190 -1.80 -11.64 3.34
C THR A 190 -1.82 -12.98 2.60
N THR A 191 -2.84 -13.81 2.84
CA THR A 191 -3.00 -15.13 2.21
C THR A 191 -3.22 -15.03 0.71
N MET A 192 -3.95 -14.02 0.25
CA MET A 192 -4.19 -13.74 -1.16
C MET A 192 -2.90 -13.56 -1.96
N MET A 193 -1.84 -13.05 -1.34
CA MET A 193 -0.59 -12.71 -2.04
C MET A 193 0.32 -13.92 -2.21
N LEU A 194 0.07 -15.05 -1.55
CA LEU A 194 0.99 -16.18 -1.58
C LEU A 194 1.13 -16.76 -2.99
N GLU A 195 2.36 -17.05 -3.40
CA GLU A 195 2.60 -17.75 -4.66
C GLU A 195 2.03 -19.17 -4.61
N VAL A 196 1.37 -19.56 -5.71
CA VAL A 196 0.98 -20.96 -5.91
C VAL A 196 2.22 -21.69 -6.46
N GLU A 197 2.89 -22.48 -5.62
CA GLU A 197 3.93 -23.36 -6.11
C GLU A 197 3.34 -24.32 -7.16
N ALA A 198 3.86 -24.26 -8.39
CA ALA A 198 3.50 -25.22 -9.42
C ALA A 198 3.90 -26.62 -8.91
N SER A 199 2.90 -27.48 -8.66
CA SER A 199 3.16 -28.86 -8.29
C SER A 199 3.98 -29.53 -9.41
N PRO A 200 5.10 -30.21 -9.09
CA PRO A 200 5.99 -30.81 -10.09
C PRO A 200 5.35 -31.96 -10.88
#